data_AF-A0A6C1QFK2-F1
#
_entry.id   AF-A0A6C1QFK2-F1
#
_cell.length_a   1.000
_cell.length_b   1.000
_cell.length_c   1.000
_cell.angle_alpha   90.00
_cell.angle_beta   90.00
_cell.angle_gamma   90.00
#
_symmetry.space_group_name_H-M   'P 1'
#
loop_
_entity.id
_entity.type
_entity.pdbx_description
1 polymer ?
#
loop_
_entity_poly.entity_id
_entity_poly.type
_entity_poly.pdbx_seq_one_letter_code
_entity_poly.pdbx_strand_id
1 'polypeptide(L)'
;MRKLIRKLSRKVISFLGLAPLNRIDYGMSKNLYPASKVVLSNYLNENLWKNPRYIQSQRLPKFSKSIYTNNGTEGIIEEIFHRIGERNKYFVEFGTHSFRNNTTYLLIKNWKGLWMENSAEAVKNLKNKLAFLSDKDILKIQRAFVTAENIEELLANNNVPREFDLLSIDIDGNDYWVWKAMDKFKPAVVIIEYNASFPADIKWVMEYNPNYKWDGTNYFGASLKSLELLGLEKGYVLVGCDFTGVNAFFVREEFADKFEGPFTSEYHYEEPRYYLNLETGHPPGFGPFLNI
;
A
#
# COMPACT_ATOMS: atom_id res chain seq x y z
N MET A 1 -21.75 26.26 -25.06
CA MET A 1 -21.96 26.62 -23.63
C MET A 1 -20.67 27.01 -22.88
N ARG A 2 -19.59 26.20 -22.85
CA ARG A 2 -18.33 26.53 -22.13
C ARG A 2 -17.61 27.83 -22.58
N LYS A 3 -17.68 28.20 -23.88
CA LYS A 3 -17.11 29.47 -24.38
C LYS A 3 -17.92 30.72 -23.97
N LEU A 4 -19.21 30.58 -23.67
CA LEU A 4 -20.08 31.70 -23.29
C LEU A 4 -19.88 32.06 -21.80
N ILE A 5 -19.72 31.04 -20.94
CA ILE A 5 -19.42 31.18 -19.51
C ILE A 5 -18.06 31.86 -19.25
N ARG A 6 -17.05 31.56 -20.09
CA ARG A 6 -15.72 32.22 -20.03
C ARG A 6 -15.73 33.69 -20.43
N LYS A 7 -16.68 34.12 -21.26
CA LYS A 7 -16.81 35.53 -21.68
C LYS A 7 -17.58 36.38 -20.66
N LEU A 8 -18.55 35.78 -19.98
CA LEU A 8 -19.31 36.41 -18.88
C LEU A 8 -18.43 36.65 -17.63
N SER A 9 -17.61 35.67 -17.23
CA SER A 9 -16.71 35.83 -16.05
C SER A 9 -15.70 36.97 -16.17
N ARG A 10 -15.16 37.23 -17.37
CA ARG A 10 -14.16 38.30 -17.58
C ARG A 10 -14.75 39.71 -17.47
N LYS A 11 -16.02 39.92 -17.87
CA LYS A 11 -16.70 41.22 -17.73
C LYS A 11 -17.11 41.53 -16.29
N VAL A 12 -17.41 40.51 -15.49
CA VAL A 12 -17.75 40.67 -14.06
C VAL A 12 -16.51 41.01 -13.24
N ILE A 13 -15.37 40.38 -13.54
CA ILE A 13 -14.10 40.63 -12.83
C ILE A 13 -13.55 42.03 -13.09
N SER A 14 -13.73 42.59 -14.30
CA SER A 14 -13.27 43.97 -14.58
C SER A 14 -14.15 45.06 -13.95
N PHE A 15 -15.37 44.74 -13.53
CA PHE A 15 -16.30 45.71 -12.92
C PHE A 15 -16.16 45.79 -11.39
N LEU A 16 -15.55 44.79 -10.75
CA LEU A 16 -15.46 44.68 -9.28
C LEU A 16 -14.06 44.98 -8.70
N GLY A 17 -13.07 45.36 -9.50
CA GLY A 17 -11.74 45.72 -8.99
C GLY A 17 -10.99 44.60 -8.25
N LEU A 18 -11.43 43.35 -8.36
CA LEU A 18 -10.80 42.21 -7.69
C LEU A 18 -9.58 41.76 -8.50
N ALA A 19 -8.40 41.85 -7.88
CA ALA A 19 -7.17 41.28 -8.41
C ALA A 19 -7.35 39.76 -8.68
N PRO A 20 -6.70 39.20 -9.71
CA PRO A 20 -6.88 37.80 -10.06
C PRO A 20 -6.40 36.87 -8.93
N LEU A 21 -7.32 36.11 -8.33
CA LEU A 21 -7.11 35.09 -7.29
C LEU A 21 -5.91 34.16 -7.58
N ASN A 22 -5.59 33.91 -8.85
CA ASN A 22 -4.53 33.00 -9.27
C ASN A 22 -3.10 33.39 -8.82
N ARG A 23 -2.83 34.65 -8.46
CA ARG A 23 -1.50 35.06 -7.94
C ARG A 23 -1.36 34.90 -6.43
N ILE A 24 -2.46 34.93 -5.69
CA ILE A 24 -2.46 34.78 -4.22
C ILE A 24 -2.28 33.29 -3.85
N ASP A 25 -2.94 32.38 -4.58
CA ASP A 25 -2.80 30.92 -4.38
C ASP A 25 -1.37 30.39 -4.62
N TYR A 26 -0.68 30.91 -5.64
CA TYR A 26 0.65 30.43 -5.99
C TYR A 26 1.74 30.89 -5.01
N GLY A 27 1.57 32.07 -4.41
CA GLY A 27 2.48 32.58 -3.37
C GLY A 27 2.26 31.91 -2.02
N MET A 28 1.01 31.66 -1.64
CA MET A 28 0.67 30.94 -0.40
C MET A 28 1.14 29.47 -0.46
N SER A 29 0.91 28.77 -1.57
CA SER A 29 1.35 27.37 -1.73
C SER A 29 2.86 27.17 -1.64
N LYS A 30 3.68 28.12 -2.13
CA LYS A 30 5.15 28.04 -2.03
C LYS A 30 5.69 28.19 -0.60
N ASN A 31 5.02 28.95 0.26
CA ASN A 31 5.44 29.14 1.65
C ASN A 31 4.78 28.13 2.61
N LEU A 32 3.57 27.65 2.29
CA LEU A 32 2.87 26.61 3.05
C LEU A 32 3.53 25.24 2.89
N TYR A 33 4.14 24.95 1.73
CA TYR A 33 4.72 23.63 1.45
C TYR A 33 5.95 23.30 2.33
N PRO A 34 6.93 24.19 2.53
CA PRO A 34 8.01 23.94 3.50
C PRO A 34 7.50 23.88 4.94
N ALA A 35 6.56 24.76 5.32
CA ALA A 35 6.01 24.78 6.67
C ALA A 35 5.25 23.49 7.01
N SER A 36 4.44 22.96 6.09
CA SER A 36 3.73 21.70 6.28
C SER A 36 4.68 20.50 6.40
N LYS A 37 5.80 20.50 5.66
CA LYS A 37 6.85 19.47 5.80
C LYS A 37 7.57 19.54 7.15
N VAL A 38 7.81 20.73 7.70
CA VAL A 38 8.37 20.87 9.06
C VAL A 38 7.38 20.38 10.12
N VAL A 39 6.11 20.76 10.01
CA VAL A 39 5.06 20.28 10.93
C VAL A 39 4.93 18.76 10.88
N LEU A 40 4.91 18.19 9.68
CA LEU A 40 4.90 16.75 9.49
C LEU A 40 6.13 16.08 10.10
N SER A 41 7.32 16.62 9.85
CA SER A 41 8.57 16.11 10.43
C SER A 41 8.55 16.11 11.95
N ASN A 42 8.07 17.20 12.56
CA ASN A 42 7.92 17.29 14.03
C ASN A 42 6.89 16.29 14.54
N TYR A 43 5.74 16.18 13.88
CA TYR A 43 4.71 15.20 14.24
C TYR A 43 5.27 13.77 14.22
N LEU A 44 5.99 13.38 13.15
CA LEU A 44 6.61 12.06 13.06
C LEU A 44 7.69 11.87 14.12
N ASN A 45 8.50 12.90 14.38
CA ASN A 45 9.52 12.85 15.42
C ASN A 45 8.92 12.59 16.80
N GLU A 46 7.81 13.24 17.14
CA GLU A 46 7.16 13.08 18.44
C GLU A 46 6.34 11.78 18.53
N ASN A 47 5.57 11.46 17.50
CA ASN A 47 4.55 10.42 17.56
C ASN A 47 5.03 9.05 17.04
N LEU A 48 6.09 9.01 16.23
CA LEU A 48 6.67 7.77 15.71
C LEU A 48 8.10 7.56 16.25
N TRP A 49 9.03 8.49 15.95
CA TRP A 49 10.46 8.27 16.21
C TRP A 49 10.85 8.39 17.69
N LYS A 50 10.17 9.25 18.46
CA LYS A 50 10.39 9.45 19.91
C LYS A 50 9.31 8.84 20.79
N ASN A 51 8.29 8.22 20.21
CA ASN A 51 7.23 7.63 20.99
C ASN A 51 7.72 6.33 21.66
N PRO A 52 7.62 6.22 23.00
CA PRO A 52 8.05 5.03 23.74
C PRO A 52 7.41 3.73 23.23
N ARG A 53 6.18 3.80 22.70
CA ARG A 53 5.48 2.67 22.05
C ARG A 53 6.31 2.01 20.97
N TYR A 54 7.13 2.77 20.23
CA TYR A 54 7.92 2.24 19.12
C TYR A 54 9.40 2.10 19.46
N ILE A 55 10.04 3.08 20.11
CA ILE A 55 11.50 3.05 20.35
C ILE A 55 11.93 1.81 21.15
N GLN A 56 11.22 1.53 22.23
CA GLN A 56 11.62 0.49 23.18
C GLN A 56 11.15 -0.91 22.74
N SER A 57 10.35 -0.98 21.67
CA SER A 57 9.77 -2.19 21.12
C SER A 57 10.50 -2.66 19.87
N GLN A 58 10.33 -3.90 19.47
CA GLN A 58 10.65 -4.44 18.15
C GLN A 58 9.50 -4.29 17.15
N ARG A 59 8.54 -3.40 17.41
CA ARG A 59 7.41 -3.13 16.51
C ARG A 59 7.89 -2.53 15.19
N LEU A 60 7.18 -2.89 14.12
CA LEU A 60 7.54 -2.57 12.74
C LEU A 60 7.50 -1.07 12.36
N PRO A 61 6.58 -0.22 12.89
CA PRO A 61 6.51 1.18 12.48
C PRO A 61 7.83 1.97 12.57
N LYS A 62 8.72 1.66 13.52
CA LYS A 62 10.01 2.35 13.67
C LYS A 62 10.98 2.11 12.50
N PHE A 63 10.72 1.13 11.65
CA PHE A 63 11.52 0.81 10.46
C PHE A 63 10.92 1.42 9.18
N SER A 64 9.87 2.23 9.30
CA SER A 64 9.19 2.83 8.16
C SER A 64 10.14 3.62 7.28
N LYS A 65 10.14 3.30 5.98
CA LYS A 65 10.88 4.02 4.94
C LYS A 65 10.09 3.98 3.65
N SER A 66 9.93 5.15 3.03
CA SER A 66 9.20 5.31 1.77
C SER A 66 10.17 5.63 0.64
N ILE A 67 10.17 4.81 -0.41
CA ILE A 67 10.92 5.07 -1.64
C ILE A 67 9.94 5.33 -2.78
N TYR A 68 8.93 4.48 -2.94
CA TYR A 68 7.84 4.56 -3.92
C TYR A 68 6.46 4.67 -3.27
N THR A 69 6.29 4.11 -2.07
CA THR A 69 5.06 4.27 -1.27
C THR A 69 5.04 5.62 -0.56
N ASN A 70 3.93 5.94 0.10
CA ASN A 70 3.78 7.12 0.96
C ASN A 70 3.58 6.76 2.45
N ASN A 71 3.49 5.46 2.77
CA ASN A 71 3.13 4.93 4.08
C ASN A 71 4.28 4.20 4.79
N GLY A 72 5.47 4.14 4.19
CA GLY A 72 6.67 3.58 4.83
C GLY A 72 6.80 2.07 4.72
N THR A 73 5.93 1.44 3.93
CA THR A 73 5.83 -0.02 3.78
C THR A 73 7.16 -0.66 3.38
N GLU A 74 7.96 -0.01 2.55
CA GLU A 74 9.18 -0.62 2.01
C GLU A 74 10.23 -0.90 3.09
N GLY A 75 10.40 0.01 4.04
CA GLY A 75 11.28 -0.22 5.20
C GLY A 75 10.76 -1.31 6.15
N ILE A 76 9.44 -1.43 6.29
CA ILE A 76 8.81 -2.51 7.06
C ILE A 76 9.05 -3.87 6.38
N ILE A 77 8.91 -3.95 5.06
CA ILE A 77 9.21 -5.16 4.28
C ILE A 77 10.68 -5.56 4.45
N GLU A 78 11.61 -4.60 4.31
CA GLU A 78 13.04 -4.88 4.51
C GLU A 78 13.31 -5.45 5.91
N GLU A 79 12.68 -4.88 6.95
CA GLU A 79 12.85 -5.37 8.32
C GLU A 79 12.25 -6.77 8.53
N ILE A 80 11.06 -7.05 7.97
CA ILE A 80 10.45 -8.38 8.07
C ILE A 80 11.40 -9.43 7.47
N PHE A 81 11.92 -9.18 6.26
CA PHE A 81 12.85 -10.11 5.62
C PHE A 81 14.25 -10.12 6.24
N HIS A 82 14.67 -9.05 6.93
CA HIS A 82 15.86 -9.08 7.77
C HIS A 82 15.72 -10.10 8.92
N ARG A 83 14.51 -10.21 9.50
CA ARG A 83 14.23 -11.13 10.62
C ARG A 83 14.03 -12.58 10.19
N ILE A 84 13.27 -12.81 9.11
CA ILE A 84 12.86 -14.17 8.71
C ILE A 84 13.73 -14.76 7.59
N GLY A 85 14.54 -13.94 6.93
CA GLY A 85 15.32 -14.30 5.76
C GLY A 85 14.52 -14.30 4.45
N GLU A 86 15.20 -14.04 3.34
CA GLU A 86 14.64 -14.18 1.99
C GLU A 86 14.76 -15.64 1.53
N ARG A 87 13.79 -16.17 0.78
CA ARG A 87 13.84 -17.54 0.24
C ARG A 87 14.01 -17.49 -1.27
N ASN A 88 12.93 -17.23 -2.01
CA ASN A 88 12.94 -17.26 -3.48
C ASN A 88 12.85 -15.90 -4.14
N LYS A 89 12.79 -14.83 -3.35
CA LYS A 89 12.69 -13.43 -3.78
C LYS A 89 11.59 -13.23 -4.82
N TYR A 90 10.46 -13.90 -4.59
CA TYR A 90 9.29 -13.81 -5.44
C TYR A 90 8.16 -13.07 -4.72
N PHE A 91 7.62 -12.04 -5.37
CA PHE A 91 6.46 -11.32 -4.87
C PHE A 91 5.25 -11.43 -5.80
N VAL A 92 4.07 -11.20 -5.23
CA VAL A 92 2.81 -11.03 -5.96
C VAL A 92 2.09 -9.80 -5.42
N GLU A 93 1.59 -8.95 -6.31
CA GLU A 93 0.83 -7.73 -6.00
C GLU A 93 -0.54 -7.77 -6.68
N PHE A 94 -1.61 -7.66 -5.91
CA PHE A 94 -2.98 -7.48 -6.43
C PHE A 94 -3.37 -6.01 -6.33
N GLY A 95 -3.97 -5.46 -7.40
CA GLY A 95 -4.42 -4.07 -7.46
C GLY A 95 -3.27 -3.06 -7.53
N THR A 96 -2.35 -3.32 -8.46
CA THR A 96 -1.11 -2.55 -8.58
C THR A 96 -1.34 -1.05 -8.84
N HIS A 97 -2.38 -0.67 -9.61
CA HIS A 97 -2.76 0.68 -10.07
C HIS A 97 -1.67 1.47 -10.82
N SER A 98 -0.48 1.61 -10.25
CA SER A 98 0.69 2.29 -10.79
C SER A 98 2.00 1.65 -10.28
N PHE A 99 3.15 2.23 -10.64
CA PHE A 99 4.44 1.79 -10.09
C PHE A 99 4.66 2.19 -8.62
N ARG A 100 3.70 2.88 -7.99
CA ARG A 100 3.74 3.22 -6.57
C ARG A 100 2.93 2.20 -5.80
N ASN A 101 3.55 1.08 -5.50
CA ASN A 101 2.95 -0.04 -4.75
C ASN A 101 4.01 -0.62 -3.81
N ASN A 102 3.61 -1.59 -2.99
CA ASN A 102 4.43 -2.16 -1.94
C ASN A 102 5.65 -2.93 -2.48
N THR A 103 5.60 -3.42 -3.72
CA THR A 103 6.61 -4.34 -4.28
C THR A 103 7.58 -3.70 -5.27
N THR A 104 7.38 -2.45 -5.70
CA THR A 104 8.27 -1.77 -6.68
C THR A 104 9.73 -1.73 -6.23
N TYR A 105 9.99 -1.43 -4.96
CA TYR A 105 11.36 -1.37 -4.46
C TYR A 105 12.08 -2.72 -4.54
N LEU A 106 11.34 -3.83 -4.44
CA LEU A 106 11.90 -5.18 -4.49
C LEU A 106 12.51 -5.52 -5.85
N LEU A 107 12.01 -4.93 -6.95
CA LEU A 107 12.60 -5.08 -8.28
C LEU A 107 14.06 -4.58 -8.32
N ILE A 108 14.38 -3.55 -7.55
CA ILE A 108 15.74 -3.03 -7.43
C ILE A 108 16.60 -3.99 -6.59
N LYS A 109 15.98 -4.66 -5.62
CA LYS A 109 16.63 -5.64 -4.73
C LYS A 109 16.81 -7.03 -5.36
N ASN A 110 16.71 -7.14 -6.69
CA ASN A 110 16.79 -8.39 -7.46
C ASN A 110 15.68 -9.40 -7.15
N TRP A 111 14.50 -8.91 -6.73
CA TRP A 111 13.32 -9.75 -6.66
C TRP A 111 12.64 -9.80 -8.02
N LYS A 112 11.86 -10.86 -8.22
CA LYS A 112 10.98 -11.02 -9.37
C LYS A 112 9.53 -11.17 -8.91
N GLY A 113 8.57 -10.92 -9.78
CA GLY A 113 7.18 -11.06 -9.35
C GLY A 113 6.11 -10.83 -10.39
N LEU A 114 4.87 -10.86 -9.90
CA LEU A 114 3.65 -10.69 -10.67
C LEU A 114 2.87 -9.48 -10.15
N TRP A 115 2.53 -8.56 -11.05
CA TRP A 115 1.59 -7.47 -10.83
C TRP A 115 0.27 -7.76 -11.54
N MET A 116 -0.84 -7.70 -10.79
CA MET A 116 -2.19 -7.84 -11.32
C MET A 116 -2.98 -6.56 -11.18
N GLU A 117 -3.57 -6.13 -12.28
CA GLU A 117 -4.33 -4.88 -12.37
C GLU A 117 -5.54 -5.06 -13.31
N ASN A 118 -6.72 -4.56 -12.93
CA ASN A 118 -7.93 -4.70 -13.74
C ASN A 118 -8.01 -3.66 -14.87
N SER A 119 -7.60 -2.42 -14.58
CA SER A 119 -7.68 -1.29 -15.49
C SER A 119 -6.77 -1.49 -16.69
N ALA A 120 -7.38 -1.63 -17.86
CA ALA A 120 -6.65 -1.75 -19.12
C ALA A 120 -5.75 -0.54 -19.38
N GLU A 121 -6.18 0.65 -18.97
CA GLU A 121 -5.40 1.89 -19.07
C GLU A 121 -4.19 1.85 -18.15
N ALA A 122 -4.38 1.48 -16.87
CA ALA A 122 -3.29 1.36 -15.92
C ALA A 122 -2.25 0.33 -16.39
N VAL A 123 -2.69 -0.86 -16.84
CA VAL A 123 -1.80 -1.90 -17.41
C VAL A 123 -1.03 -1.37 -18.61
N LYS A 124 -1.68 -0.65 -19.53
CA LYS A 124 -1.00 -0.05 -20.69
C LYS A 124 0.05 0.97 -20.26
N ASN A 125 -0.28 1.84 -19.32
CA ASN A 125 0.63 2.85 -18.79
C ASN A 125 1.84 2.21 -18.08
N LEU A 126 1.60 1.17 -17.27
CA LEU A 126 2.64 0.39 -16.61
C LEU A 126 3.56 -0.28 -17.63
N LYS A 127 3.02 -1.00 -18.61
CA LYS A 127 3.83 -1.68 -19.65
C LYS A 127 4.69 -0.69 -20.44
N ASN A 128 4.13 0.46 -20.80
CA ASN A 128 4.89 1.50 -21.49
C ASN A 128 6.01 2.07 -20.61
N LYS A 129 5.71 2.39 -19.35
CA LYS A 129 6.68 2.95 -18.41
C LYS A 129 7.80 1.97 -18.08
N LEU A 130 7.47 0.69 -17.96
CA LEU A 130 8.37 -0.39 -17.55
C LEU A 130 8.94 -1.18 -18.72
N ALA A 131 8.83 -0.67 -19.96
CA ALA A 131 9.33 -1.36 -21.15
C ALA A 131 10.82 -1.72 -21.04
N PHE A 132 11.60 -0.93 -20.29
CA PHE A 132 13.03 -1.19 -20.02
C PHE A 132 13.30 -2.44 -19.14
N LEU A 133 12.26 -3.04 -18.54
CA LEU A 133 12.35 -4.29 -17.80
C LEU A 133 12.00 -5.52 -18.64
N SER A 134 11.48 -5.35 -19.86
CA SER A 134 10.96 -6.45 -20.68
C SER A 134 12.03 -7.51 -20.98
N ASP A 135 13.28 -7.11 -21.16
CA ASP A 135 14.39 -8.01 -21.48
C ASP A 135 14.95 -8.73 -20.25
N LYS A 136 14.54 -8.33 -19.04
CA LYS A 136 15.09 -8.87 -17.78
C LYS A 136 14.29 -10.06 -17.22
N ASP A 137 13.07 -10.31 -17.72
CA ASP A 137 12.13 -11.34 -17.21
C ASP A 137 11.95 -11.32 -15.67
N ILE A 138 11.99 -10.13 -15.06
CA ILE A 138 11.85 -9.96 -13.60
C ILE A 138 10.43 -9.60 -13.17
N LEU A 139 9.59 -9.10 -14.08
CA LEU A 139 8.25 -8.64 -13.73
C LEU A 139 7.25 -9.02 -14.82
N LYS A 140 6.20 -9.74 -14.42
CA LYS A 140 5.02 -9.97 -15.25
C LYS A 140 3.92 -9.00 -14.84
N ILE A 141 3.32 -8.32 -15.82
CA ILE A 141 2.13 -7.47 -15.61
C ILE A 141 0.96 -8.14 -16.32
N GLN A 142 0.02 -8.66 -15.53
CA GLN A 142 -1.18 -9.35 -16.00
C GLN A 142 -2.40 -8.44 -15.77
N ARG A 143 -3.22 -8.29 -16.82
CA ARG A 143 -4.54 -7.68 -16.64
C ARG A 143 -5.48 -8.72 -16.04
N ALA A 144 -6.04 -8.46 -14.87
CA ALA A 144 -7.00 -9.36 -14.23
C ALA A 144 -7.90 -8.60 -13.24
N PHE A 145 -9.18 -8.95 -13.20
CA PHE A 145 -10.06 -8.59 -12.09
C PHE A 145 -10.06 -9.77 -11.12
N VAL A 146 -9.37 -9.61 -9.99
CA VAL A 146 -9.15 -10.69 -9.02
C VAL A 146 -10.41 -10.90 -8.19
N THR A 147 -10.85 -12.16 -8.07
CA THR A 147 -12.00 -12.57 -7.26
C THR A 147 -11.66 -13.79 -6.43
N ALA A 148 -12.54 -14.14 -5.48
CA ALA A 148 -12.36 -15.34 -4.66
C ALA A 148 -12.36 -16.62 -5.51
N GLU A 149 -13.12 -16.66 -6.61
CA GLU A 149 -13.25 -17.84 -7.46
C GLU A 149 -12.05 -18.05 -8.38
N ASN A 150 -11.39 -16.97 -8.80
CA ASN A 150 -10.36 -17.04 -9.85
C ASN A 150 -8.93 -16.91 -9.34
N ILE A 151 -8.72 -16.50 -8.08
CA ILE A 151 -7.38 -16.09 -7.64
C ILE A 151 -6.34 -17.22 -7.75
N GLU A 152 -6.66 -18.44 -7.32
CA GLU A 152 -5.70 -19.53 -7.41
C GLU A 152 -5.41 -19.96 -8.86
N GLU A 153 -6.39 -19.87 -9.75
CA GLU A 153 -6.22 -20.16 -11.17
C GLU A 153 -5.32 -19.10 -11.81
N LEU A 154 -5.53 -17.82 -11.50
CA LEU A 154 -4.67 -16.73 -11.95
C LEU A 154 -3.22 -16.95 -11.50
N LEU A 155 -2.98 -17.31 -10.23
CA LEU A 155 -1.64 -17.58 -9.74
C LEU A 155 -0.99 -18.78 -10.45
N ALA A 156 -1.74 -19.87 -10.63
CA ALA A 156 -1.26 -21.07 -11.32
C ALA A 156 -0.92 -20.80 -12.79
N ASN A 157 -1.80 -20.11 -13.53
CA ASN A 157 -1.60 -19.75 -14.94
C ASN A 157 -0.42 -18.77 -15.14
N ASN A 158 -0.01 -18.07 -14.08
CA ASN A 158 1.17 -17.21 -14.08
C ASN A 158 2.44 -17.90 -13.56
N ASN A 159 2.39 -19.21 -13.29
CA ASN A 159 3.51 -19.99 -12.75
C ASN A 159 4.07 -19.43 -11.43
N VAL A 160 3.19 -18.86 -10.59
CA VAL A 160 3.59 -18.42 -9.25
C VAL A 160 4.02 -19.64 -8.44
N PRO A 161 5.16 -19.60 -7.73
CA PRO A 161 5.55 -20.67 -6.83
C PRO A 161 4.47 -20.92 -5.75
N ARG A 162 4.22 -22.19 -5.38
CA ARG A 162 3.25 -22.51 -4.32
C ARG A 162 3.64 -21.86 -2.98
N GLU A 163 4.93 -21.82 -2.68
CA GLU A 163 5.48 -21.02 -1.59
C GLU A 163 6.34 -19.92 -2.19
N PHE A 164 6.06 -18.67 -1.83
CA PHE A 164 6.80 -17.48 -2.27
C PHE A 164 7.00 -16.53 -1.10
N ASP A 165 7.81 -15.50 -1.28
CA ASP A 165 8.21 -14.69 -0.14
C ASP A 165 7.14 -13.67 0.26
N LEU A 166 6.58 -12.92 -0.70
CA LEU A 166 5.70 -11.79 -0.37
C LEU A 166 4.43 -11.74 -1.21
N LEU A 167 3.28 -11.67 -0.54
CA LEU A 167 1.99 -11.33 -1.15
C LEU A 167 1.54 -9.94 -0.66
N SER A 168 1.12 -9.07 -1.58
CA SER A 168 0.48 -7.78 -1.30
C SER A 168 -0.93 -7.78 -1.90
N ILE A 169 -1.94 -7.47 -1.07
CA ILE A 169 -3.36 -7.45 -1.41
C ILE A 169 -3.91 -6.06 -1.13
N ASP A 170 -4.24 -5.34 -2.20
CA ASP A 170 -4.86 -4.02 -2.16
C ASP A 170 -5.77 -3.87 -3.38
N ILE A 171 -6.99 -4.41 -3.31
CA ILE A 171 -7.96 -4.45 -4.42
C ILE A 171 -9.23 -3.64 -4.13
N ASP A 172 -9.15 -2.69 -3.20
CA ASP A 172 -10.19 -1.74 -2.86
C ASP A 172 -11.55 -2.42 -2.49
N GLY A 173 -11.56 -3.52 -1.73
CA GLY A 173 -12.82 -4.13 -1.28
C GLY A 173 -12.76 -5.59 -0.85
N ASN A 174 -12.63 -6.51 -1.83
CA ASN A 174 -12.77 -7.96 -1.56
C ASN A 174 -11.51 -8.61 -0.98
N ASP A 175 -10.59 -7.81 -0.42
CA ASP A 175 -9.26 -8.21 0.08
C ASP A 175 -9.35 -9.42 1.01
N TYR A 176 -10.25 -9.34 2.00
CA TYR A 176 -10.53 -10.43 2.94
C TYR A 176 -10.96 -11.72 2.22
N TRP A 177 -11.87 -11.62 1.25
CA TRP A 177 -12.44 -12.78 0.57
C TRP A 177 -11.45 -13.42 -0.40
N VAL A 178 -10.65 -12.60 -1.07
CA VAL A 178 -9.57 -13.08 -1.94
C VAL A 178 -8.51 -13.80 -1.12
N TRP A 179 -8.06 -13.24 0.00
CA TRP A 179 -7.11 -13.94 0.86
C TRP A 179 -7.72 -15.22 1.44
N LYS A 180 -8.97 -15.16 1.90
CA LYS A 180 -9.69 -16.33 2.43
C LYS A 180 -9.72 -17.49 1.44
N ALA A 181 -9.96 -17.21 0.16
CA ALA A 181 -10.07 -18.23 -0.89
C ALA A 181 -8.73 -18.86 -1.35
N MET A 182 -7.59 -18.36 -0.89
CA MET A 182 -6.27 -18.91 -1.25
C MET A 182 -5.84 -20.02 -0.28
N ASP A 183 -5.76 -21.27 -0.74
CA ASP A 183 -5.40 -22.42 0.12
C ASP A 183 -4.13 -23.15 -0.34
N LYS A 184 -3.91 -23.21 -1.65
CA LYS A 184 -2.78 -23.91 -2.28
C LYS A 184 -1.51 -23.06 -2.31
N PHE A 185 -1.62 -21.75 -2.11
CA PHE A 185 -0.50 -20.82 -2.14
C PHE A 185 -0.21 -20.28 -0.74
N LYS A 186 1.05 -20.37 -0.31
CA LYS A 186 1.49 -20.09 1.06
C LYS A 186 2.68 -19.11 1.06
N PRO A 187 2.44 -17.81 0.85
CA PRO A 187 3.49 -16.80 0.96
C PRO A 187 4.11 -16.79 2.36
N ALA A 188 5.38 -16.40 2.50
CA ALA A 188 6.01 -16.24 3.81
C ALA A 188 5.45 -15.02 4.57
N VAL A 189 5.13 -13.96 3.82
CA VAL A 189 4.59 -12.69 4.31
C VAL A 189 3.36 -12.30 3.50
N VAL A 190 2.30 -11.87 4.18
CA VAL A 190 1.12 -11.25 3.56
C VAL A 190 1.01 -9.80 4.04
N ILE A 191 0.90 -8.88 3.10
CA ILE A 191 0.51 -7.50 3.31
C ILE A 191 -0.92 -7.37 2.78
N ILE A 192 -1.81 -6.82 3.60
CA ILE A 192 -3.20 -6.63 3.21
C ILE A 192 -3.71 -5.29 3.73
N GLU A 193 -4.42 -4.55 2.89
CA GLU A 193 -5.10 -3.33 3.33
C GLU A 193 -6.15 -3.68 4.39
N TYR A 194 -6.17 -2.91 5.48
CA TYR A 194 -7.21 -3.03 6.49
C TYR A 194 -7.95 -1.71 6.67
N ASN A 195 -9.21 -1.82 7.04
CA ASN A 195 -10.05 -0.67 7.28
C ASN A 195 -9.84 -0.14 8.70
N ALA A 196 -8.89 0.78 8.84
CA ALA A 196 -8.59 1.47 10.10
C ALA A 196 -9.70 2.43 10.57
N SER A 197 -10.84 2.51 9.88
CA SER A 197 -12.00 3.23 10.42
C SER A 197 -12.65 2.49 11.59
N PHE A 198 -12.42 1.18 11.70
CA PHE A 198 -12.96 0.34 12.76
C PHE A 198 -11.92 0.19 13.90
N PRO A 199 -12.33 0.40 15.17
CA PRO A 199 -11.48 0.13 16.32
C PRO A 199 -10.92 -1.29 16.33
N ALA A 200 -9.81 -1.46 17.03
CA ALA A 200 -9.01 -2.69 17.01
C ALA A 200 -9.78 -3.96 17.43
N ASP A 201 -10.81 -3.85 18.26
CA ASP A 201 -11.60 -4.97 18.78
C ASP A 201 -12.83 -5.32 17.91
N ILE A 202 -13.19 -4.47 16.97
CA ILE A 202 -14.38 -4.65 16.13
C ILE A 202 -14.12 -5.70 15.05
N LYS A 203 -15.01 -6.69 14.98
CA LYS A 203 -15.08 -7.67 13.90
C LYS A 203 -16.04 -7.18 12.83
N TRP A 204 -15.48 -6.77 11.70
CA TRP A 204 -16.25 -6.34 10.55
C TRP A 204 -15.59 -6.79 9.24
N VAL A 205 -16.39 -7.24 8.29
CA VAL A 205 -15.97 -7.64 6.94
C VAL A 205 -17.02 -7.13 5.97
N MET A 206 -16.61 -6.47 4.89
CA MET A 206 -17.51 -6.09 3.81
C MET A 206 -18.15 -7.34 3.19
N GLU A 207 -19.45 -7.33 2.91
CA GLU A 207 -20.10 -8.45 2.22
C GLU A 207 -19.45 -8.71 0.86
N TYR A 208 -19.21 -10.00 0.54
CA TYR A 208 -18.59 -10.35 -0.73
C TYR A 208 -19.47 -9.96 -1.91
N ASN A 209 -18.89 -9.19 -2.82
CA ASN A 209 -19.53 -8.87 -4.10
C ASN A 209 -18.46 -8.89 -5.21
N PRO A 210 -18.48 -9.87 -6.12
CA PRO A 210 -17.47 -9.99 -7.16
C PRO A 210 -17.53 -8.87 -8.20
N ASN A 211 -18.51 -7.97 -8.14
CA ASN A 211 -18.60 -6.79 -9.00
C ASN A 211 -18.42 -5.49 -8.21
N TYR A 212 -17.98 -5.59 -6.95
CA TYR A 212 -17.77 -4.42 -6.10
C TYR A 212 -16.76 -3.45 -6.73
N LYS A 213 -17.08 -2.16 -6.59
CA LYS A 213 -16.19 -1.06 -6.94
C LYS A 213 -16.27 -0.08 -5.80
N TRP A 214 -15.13 0.24 -5.22
CA TRP A 214 -15.07 1.19 -4.14
C TRP A 214 -15.62 2.56 -4.57
N ASP A 215 -16.45 3.13 -3.71
CA ASP A 215 -17.09 4.44 -3.91
C ASP A 215 -16.37 5.57 -3.16
N GLY A 216 -15.22 5.28 -2.54
CA GLY A 216 -14.44 6.23 -1.76
C GLY A 216 -14.90 6.39 -0.30
N THR A 217 -15.87 5.59 0.16
CA THR A 217 -16.35 5.61 1.54
C THR A 217 -15.54 4.68 2.44
N ASN A 218 -15.86 4.61 3.73
CA ASN A 218 -15.28 3.62 4.63
C ASN A 218 -15.91 2.21 4.49
N TYR A 219 -16.73 1.96 3.47
CA TYR A 219 -17.28 0.63 3.18
C TYR A 219 -16.34 -0.15 2.26
N PHE A 220 -15.27 -0.73 2.80
CA PHE A 220 -14.31 -1.53 2.03
C PHE A 220 -13.57 -2.51 2.93
N GLY A 221 -13.05 -3.59 2.35
CA GLY A 221 -12.11 -4.49 3.01
C GLY A 221 -12.67 -5.15 4.26
N ALA A 222 -11.85 -5.17 5.30
CA ALA A 222 -12.19 -5.70 6.61
C ALA A 222 -11.49 -4.93 7.73
N SER A 223 -12.07 -4.96 8.92
CA SER A 223 -11.41 -4.49 10.15
C SER A 223 -10.13 -5.30 10.45
N LEU A 224 -9.20 -4.71 11.19
CA LEU A 224 -7.97 -5.41 11.59
C LEU A 224 -8.27 -6.69 12.40
N LYS A 225 -9.29 -6.68 13.28
CA LYS A 225 -9.66 -7.88 14.05
C LYS A 225 -10.08 -9.04 13.16
N SER A 226 -10.86 -8.77 12.12
CA SER A 226 -11.27 -9.81 11.16
C SER A 226 -10.07 -10.39 10.42
N LEU A 227 -9.10 -9.55 10.04
CA LEU A 227 -7.88 -10.00 9.37
C LEU A 227 -6.95 -10.77 10.31
N GLU A 228 -6.84 -10.39 11.58
CA GLU A 228 -6.16 -11.18 12.62
C GLU A 228 -6.73 -12.61 12.65
N LEU A 229 -8.05 -12.74 12.79
CA LEU A 229 -8.72 -14.04 12.89
C LEU A 229 -8.57 -14.87 11.61
N LEU A 230 -8.65 -14.23 10.45
CA LEU A 230 -8.40 -14.90 9.17
C LEU A 230 -6.94 -15.37 9.06
N GLY A 231 -5.98 -14.53 9.46
CA GLY A 231 -4.58 -14.90 9.50
C GLY A 231 -4.36 -16.17 10.33
N LEU A 232 -4.92 -16.21 11.55
CA LEU A 232 -4.83 -17.37 12.44
C LEU A 232 -5.44 -18.63 11.82
N GLU A 233 -6.62 -18.53 11.20
CA GLU A 233 -7.25 -19.65 10.46
C GLU A 233 -6.32 -20.20 9.36
N LYS A 234 -5.53 -19.33 8.74
CA LYS A 234 -4.64 -19.66 7.62
C LYS A 234 -3.20 -19.99 8.04
N GLY A 235 -2.87 -20.01 9.33
CA GLY A 235 -1.52 -20.29 9.84
C GLY A 235 -0.56 -19.10 9.78
N TYR A 236 -1.09 -17.89 9.93
CA TYR A 236 -0.36 -16.62 9.97
C TYR A 236 -0.65 -15.86 11.27
N VAL A 237 0.30 -15.03 11.69
CA VAL A 237 0.16 -14.13 12.83
C VAL A 237 0.35 -12.68 12.40
N LEU A 238 -0.44 -11.77 12.97
CA LEU A 238 -0.31 -10.33 12.77
C LEU A 238 0.93 -9.81 13.51
N VAL A 239 1.89 -9.23 12.81
CA VAL A 239 3.16 -8.75 13.40
C VAL A 239 3.30 -7.23 13.41
N GLY A 240 2.36 -6.52 12.79
CA GLY A 240 2.30 -5.07 12.82
C GLY A 240 1.41 -4.48 11.75
N CYS A 241 1.21 -3.17 11.85
CA CYS A 241 0.63 -2.33 10.82
C CYS A 241 1.62 -1.21 10.50
N ASP A 242 1.50 -0.57 9.33
CA ASP A 242 2.24 0.67 9.10
C ASP A 242 1.64 1.81 9.93
N PHE A 243 2.46 2.83 10.21
CA PHE A 243 2.06 3.94 11.07
C PHE A 243 0.90 4.78 10.50
N THR A 244 0.66 4.73 9.19
CA THR A 244 -0.43 5.47 8.55
C THR A 244 -1.77 4.74 8.61
N GLY A 245 -1.77 3.49 9.07
CA GLY A 245 -2.98 2.69 9.28
C GLY A 245 -3.58 2.16 7.98
N VAL A 246 -2.75 1.83 6.98
CA VAL A 246 -3.20 1.34 5.66
C VAL A 246 -3.06 -0.17 5.56
N ASN A 247 -1.83 -0.67 5.75
CA ASN A 247 -1.43 -2.06 5.58
C ASN A 247 -1.26 -2.76 6.93
N ALA A 248 -1.76 -4.00 6.98
CA ALA A 248 -1.45 -4.96 8.03
C ALA A 248 -0.44 -6.00 7.49
N PHE A 249 0.50 -6.40 8.34
CA PHE A 249 1.59 -7.31 8.00
C PHE A 249 1.44 -8.62 8.77
N PHE A 250 1.39 -9.71 8.03
CA PHE A 250 1.27 -11.06 8.54
C PHE A 250 2.47 -11.89 8.13
N VAL A 251 2.95 -12.75 9.02
CA VAL A 251 3.97 -13.76 8.72
C VAL A 251 3.43 -15.14 9.04
N ARG A 252 3.94 -16.18 8.39
CA ARG A 252 3.62 -17.56 8.77
C ARG A 252 3.94 -17.78 10.26
N GLU A 253 3.10 -18.54 10.95
CA GLU A 253 3.21 -18.77 12.40
C GLU A 253 4.59 -19.31 12.83
N GLU A 254 5.26 -20.07 11.96
CA GLU A 254 6.63 -20.56 12.18
C GLU A 254 7.68 -19.45 12.40
N PHE A 255 7.40 -18.22 12.00
CA PHE A 255 8.29 -17.06 12.18
C PHE A 255 7.90 -16.18 13.38
N ALA A 256 6.84 -16.53 14.12
CA ALA A 256 6.30 -15.70 15.19
C ALA A 256 7.34 -15.35 16.27
N ASP A 257 8.27 -16.27 16.56
CA ASP A 257 9.34 -16.07 17.55
C ASP A 257 10.32 -14.93 17.21
N LYS A 258 10.32 -14.45 15.96
CA LYS A 258 11.12 -13.29 15.51
C LYS A 258 10.43 -11.95 15.70
N PHE A 259 9.17 -11.94 16.15
CA PHE A 259 8.37 -10.74 16.31
C PHE A 259 7.86 -10.58 17.73
N GLU A 260 7.57 -9.34 18.10
CA GLU A 260 7.04 -9.00 19.40
C GLU A 260 5.52 -9.15 19.39
N GLY A 261 5.01 -10.08 20.20
CA GLY A 261 3.58 -10.20 20.49
C GLY A 261 3.13 -9.31 21.66
N PRO A 262 1.85 -9.44 22.08
CA PRO A 262 0.85 -10.37 21.57
C PRO A 262 0.42 -10.03 20.12
N PHE A 263 0.24 -11.06 19.29
CA PHE A 263 -0.08 -10.94 17.86
C PHE A 263 -1.55 -10.60 17.59
N THR A 264 -2.08 -9.61 18.32
CA THR A 264 -3.48 -9.22 18.24
C THR A 264 -3.64 -7.83 17.62
N SER A 265 -4.81 -7.56 17.07
CA SER A 265 -5.18 -6.27 16.53
C SER A 265 -5.08 -5.19 17.62
N GLU A 266 -5.52 -5.42 18.85
CA GLU A 266 -5.47 -4.44 19.94
C GLU A 266 -4.03 -4.01 20.27
N TYR A 267 -3.05 -4.90 20.05
CA TYR A 267 -1.64 -4.58 20.20
C TYR A 267 -1.11 -3.82 18.98
N HIS A 268 -1.34 -4.33 17.77
CA HIS A 268 -0.69 -3.84 16.56
C HIS A 268 -1.43 -2.72 15.83
N TYR A 269 -2.68 -2.42 16.19
CA TYR A 269 -3.52 -1.45 15.51
C TYR A 269 -2.89 -0.06 15.43
N GLU A 270 -2.97 0.53 14.25
CA GLU A 270 -2.65 1.92 13.99
C GLU A 270 -3.90 2.64 13.49
N GLU A 271 -4.15 3.84 13.97
CA GLU A 271 -5.32 4.60 13.56
C GLU A 271 -5.13 5.17 12.13
N PRO A 272 -6.20 5.56 11.43
CA PRO A 272 -6.09 6.05 10.07
C PRO A 272 -5.42 7.42 10.07
N ARG A 273 -4.17 7.46 9.61
CA ARG A 273 -3.38 8.70 9.44
C ARG A 273 -3.04 8.91 7.97
N TYR A 274 -4.03 8.70 7.10
CA TYR A 274 -3.91 8.81 5.63
C TYR A 274 -3.41 10.18 5.13
N TYR A 275 -3.49 11.21 5.98
CA TYR A 275 -2.97 12.56 5.70
C TYR A 275 -1.44 12.64 5.83
N LEU A 276 -0.78 11.65 6.45
CA LEU A 276 0.67 11.58 6.54
C LEU A 276 1.23 11.14 5.19
N ASN A 277 2.27 11.84 4.73
CA ASN A 277 3.02 11.46 3.54
C ASN A 277 4.50 11.29 3.91
N LEU A 278 4.92 10.03 4.06
CA LEU A 278 6.27 9.65 4.45
C LEU A 278 7.29 9.73 3.30
N GLU A 279 6.91 10.22 2.13
CA GLU A 279 7.85 10.43 1.01
C GLU A 279 8.98 11.37 1.40
N THR A 280 10.20 10.90 1.17
CA THR A 280 11.43 11.66 1.38
C THR A 280 11.99 12.13 0.04
N GLY A 281 12.33 13.42 -0.05
CA GLY A 281 12.99 13.98 -1.23
C GLY A 281 12.04 14.36 -2.37
N HIS A 282 12.51 14.20 -3.61
CA HIS A 282 11.73 14.49 -4.81
C HIS A 282 10.61 13.45 -5.03
N PRO A 283 9.56 13.78 -5.79
CA PRO A 283 8.55 12.81 -6.17
C PRO A 283 9.19 11.57 -6.82
N PRO A 284 8.77 10.36 -6.46
CA PRO A 284 9.39 9.14 -6.94
C PRO A 284 9.15 8.93 -8.43
N GLY A 285 10.23 8.53 -9.09
CA GLY A 285 10.24 8.05 -10.47
C GLY A 285 10.87 6.66 -10.51
N PHE A 286 10.35 5.81 -11.39
CA PHE A 286 10.92 4.48 -11.65
C PHE A 286 11.24 4.36 -13.14
N GLY A 287 12.50 4.03 -13.43
CA GLY A 287 13.10 4.03 -14.76
C GLY A 287 14.32 3.10 -14.80
N PRO A 288 15.07 3.07 -15.92
CA PRO A 288 16.24 2.20 -16.08
C PRO A 288 17.24 2.33 -14.92
N PHE A 289 17.71 1.19 -14.40
CA PHE A 289 18.65 1.12 -13.28
C PHE A 289 19.70 0.03 -13.48
N LEU A 290 20.85 0.21 -12.82
CA LEU A 290 21.95 -0.74 -12.69
C LEU A 290 22.14 -1.09 -11.21
N ASN A 291 22.33 -2.38 -10.93
CA ASN A 291 22.75 -2.84 -9.61
C ASN A 291 24.27 -3.01 -9.68
N ILE A 292 25.00 -2.08 -9.05
CA ILE A 292 26.46 -2.07 -8.96
C ILE A 292 26.94 -2.49 -7.57
#